data_AF-A0AAD8AN89-F1
#
_entry.id   AF-A0AAD8AN89-F1
#
_cell.length_a   1.000
_cell.length_b   1.000
_cell.length_c   1.000
_cell.angle_alpha   90.00
_cell.angle_beta   90.00
_cell.angle_gamma   90.00
#
_symmetry.space_group_name_H-M   'P 1'
#
loop_
_entity.id
_entity.type
_entity.pdbx_description
1 polymer ?
#
loop_
_entity_poly.entity_id
_entity_poly.type
_entity_poly.pdbx_seq_one_letter_code
_entity_poly.pdbx_strand_id
1 'polypeptide(L)'
;MSIGAAAQENNVPAAGGTSCSCSDPTAKCDSSANCPNANAICVCSENGCTSYCINNNGAMGDFPAPKNLSSILQKAGNKEIGVILTKALGKTVSFVPYKSDFGFDAQSPPADHWDVLQYLAQNGELKINNGDFGTWKKIREIVNAGKVNFCTSSITVGALVNELSFFGGRKYQVVSGNPNERLSADIKGLNIEGIINALEKHHQLLIEQK
;
A
#
# COMPACT_ATOMS: atom_id res chain seq x y z
N MET A 1 -9.66 -25.37 52.68
CA MET A 1 -10.23 -25.52 51.32
C MET A 1 -9.92 -24.23 50.58
N SER A 2 -8.81 -24.20 49.83
CA SER A 2 -8.39 -23.01 49.08
C SER A 2 -9.06 -22.99 47.72
N ILE A 3 -9.65 -21.85 47.37
CA ILE A 3 -10.25 -21.58 46.08
C ILE A 3 -9.10 -21.16 45.16
N GLY A 4 -8.66 -22.07 44.28
CA GLY A 4 -7.69 -21.76 43.23
C GLY A 4 -8.37 -20.98 42.12
N ALA A 5 -8.06 -19.69 42.01
CA ALA A 5 -8.42 -18.87 40.87
C ALA A 5 -7.58 -19.33 39.66
N ALA A 6 -8.23 -20.01 38.70
CA ALA A 6 -7.64 -20.26 37.40
C ALA A 6 -7.58 -18.93 36.63
N ALA A 7 -6.37 -18.48 36.32
CA ALA A 7 -6.15 -17.39 35.39
C ALA A 7 -6.79 -17.78 34.04
N GLN A 8 -7.78 -17.02 33.58
CA GLN A 8 -8.19 -17.06 32.19
C GLN A 8 -7.02 -16.53 31.37
N GLU A 9 -6.39 -17.42 30.59
CA GLU A 9 -5.57 -17.00 29.46
C GLU A 9 -6.43 -16.11 28.57
N ASN A 10 -6.08 -14.82 28.51
CA ASN A 10 -6.64 -13.90 27.54
C ASN A 10 -6.30 -14.42 26.15
N ASN A 11 -7.24 -15.15 25.57
CA ASN A 11 -7.19 -15.62 24.20
C ASN A 11 -7.32 -14.38 23.30
N VAL A 12 -6.19 -13.73 23.00
CA VAL A 12 -6.12 -12.69 21.98
C VAL A 12 -6.58 -13.36 20.69
N PRO A 13 -7.70 -12.93 20.06
CA PRO A 13 -8.13 -13.51 18.81
C PRO A 13 -6.96 -13.44 17.83
N ALA A 14 -6.55 -14.58 17.27
CA ALA A 14 -5.62 -14.61 16.16
C ALA A 14 -6.11 -13.58 15.14
N ALA A 15 -5.23 -12.70 14.66
CA ALA A 15 -5.55 -11.69 13.67
C ALA A 15 -6.02 -12.40 12.39
N GLY A 16 -7.31 -12.71 12.33
CA GLY A 16 -7.93 -13.49 11.29
C GLY A 16 -7.74 -12.77 9.97
N GLY A 17 -7.26 -13.50 8.97
CA GLY A 17 -7.17 -12.99 7.61
C GLY A 17 -8.48 -12.39 7.13
N THR A 18 -8.38 -11.38 6.28
CA THR A 18 -9.56 -10.69 5.77
C THR A 18 -9.83 -11.09 4.33
N SER A 19 -11.07 -10.94 3.89
CA SER A 19 -11.48 -11.14 2.51
C SER A 19 -12.03 -9.85 1.92
N CYS A 20 -12.02 -9.74 0.60
CA CYS A 20 -12.70 -8.67 -0.10
C CYS A 20 -13.42 -9.23 -1.32
N SER A 21 -14.50 -8.57 -1.71
CA SER A 21 -15.18 -8.78 -2.98
C SER A 21 -15.65 -7.42 -3.47
N CYS A 22 -15.41 -7.14 -4.75
CA CYS A 22 -15.72 -5.86 -5.35
C CYS A 22 -16.15 -6.08 -6.80
N SER A 23 -17.13 -5.31 -7.25
CA SER A 23 -17.69 -5.41 -8.60
C SER A 23 -17.80 -4.02 -9.20
N ASP A 24 -17.60 -3.93 -10.52
CA ASP A 24 -17.97 -2.74 -11.28
C ASP A 24 -18.95 -3.14 -12.39
N PRO A 25 -20.23 -2.72 -12.29
CA PRO A 25 -21.25 -3.10 -13.27
C PRO A 25 -21.02 -2.46 -14.65
N THR A 26 -20.26 -1.37 -14.73
CA THR A 26 -19.94 -0.68 -16.00
C THR A 26 -18.86 -1.44 -16.76
N ALA A 27 -17.83 -1.92 -16.06
CA ALA A 27 -16.75 -2.72 -16.64
C ALA A 27 -17.12 -4.19 -16.86
N LYS A 28 -18.21 -4.66 -16.22
CA LYS A 28 -18.55 -6.09 -16.11
C LYS A 28 -17.37 -6.91 -15.58
N CYS A 29 -16.70 -6.41 -14.56
CA CYS A 29 -15.62 -7.12 -13.90
C CYS A 29 -15.88 -7.24 -12.40
N ASP A 30 -15.35 -8.32 -11.83
CA ASP A 30 -15.41 -8.64 -10.43
C ASP A 30 -14.00 -9.03 -9.95
N SER A 31 -13.68 -8.72 -8.71
CA SER A 31 -12.47 -9.21 -8.05
C SER A 31 -12.77 -9.64 -6.64
N SER A 32 -12.14 -10.72 -6.21
CA SER A 32 -12.19 -11.17 -4.82
C SER A 32 -10.84 -11.72 -4.38
N ALA A 33 -10.51 -11.52 -3.11
CA ALA A 33 -9.33 -12.09 -2.49
C ALA A 33 -9.65 -12.59 -1.09
N ASN A 34 -8.94 -13.63 -0.69
CA ASN A 34 -8.90 -14.10 0.69
C ASN A 34 -7.43 -14.05 1.15
N CYS A 35 -7.17 -13.35 2.24
CA CYS A 35 -5.83 -13.06 2.72
C CYS A 35 -5.67 -13.60 4.15
N PRO A 36 -5.35 -14.90 4.36
CA PRO A 36 -5.40 -15.56 5.68
C PRO A 36 -4.60 -14.90 6.80
N ASN A 37 -3.55 -14.14 6.46
CA ASN A 37 -2.64 -13.48 7.41
C ASN A 37 -2.43 -11.99 7.06
N ALA A 38 -3.35 -11.39 6.31
CA ALA A 38 -3.19 -10.06 5.73
C ALA A 38 -4.56 -9.36 5.56
N ASN A 39 -4.56 -8.07 5.24
CA ASN A 39 -5.77 -7.37 4.85
C ASN A 39 -5.95 -7.53 3.33
N ALA A 40 -7.12 -7.99 2.91
CA ALA A 40 -7.55 -8.01 1.52
C ALA A 40 -8.07 -6.64 1.07
N ILE A 41 -7.60 -6.21 -0.09
CA ILE A 41 -8.07 -5.04 -0.81
C ILE A 41 -8.51 -5.48 -2.20
N CYS A 42 -9.71 -5.06 -2.59
CA CYS A 42 -10.23 -5.22 -3.94
C CYS A 42 -10.51 -3.84 -4.51
N VAL A 43 -10.07 -3.61 -5.74
CA VAL A 43 -10.23 -2.35 -6.47
C VAL A 43 -10.87 -2.65 -7.82
N CYS A 44 -11.97 -1.99 -8.11
CA CYS A 44 -12.67 -2.10 -9.39
C CYS A 44 -12.88 -0.71 -10.01
N SER A 45 -12.86 -0.63 -11.33
CA SER A 45 -13.14 0.59 -12.10
C SER A 45 -13.65 0.20 -13.48
N GLU A 46 -14.06 1.19 -14.28
CA GLU A 46 -14.36 1.00 -15.71
C GLU A 46 -13.19 0.37 -16.50
N ASN A 47 -11.95 0.52 -16.01
CA ASN A 47 -10.73 0.04 -16.66
C ASN A 47 -10.28 -1.35 -16.18
N GLY A 48 -11.03 -1.97 -15.27
CA GLY A 48 -10.76 -3.32 -14.79
C GLY A 48 -10.81 -3.46 -13.28
N CYS A 49 -10.63 -4.71 -12.85
CA CYS A 49 -10.76 -5.14 -11.46
C CYS A 49 -9.51 -5.90 -11.04
N THR A 50 -9.09 -5.70 -9.79
CA THR A 50 -7.91 -6.34 -9.20
C THR A 50 -8.08 -6.50 -7.70
N SER A 51 -7.35 -7.43 -7.12
CA SER A 51 -7.30 -7.63 -5.67
C SER A 51 -5.93 -8.09 -5.21
N TYR A 52 -5.55 -7.69 -4.01
CA TYR A 52 -4.25 -8.02 -3.45
C TYR A 52 -4.30 -8.03 -1.92
N CYS A 53 -3.30 -8.68 -1.32
CA CYS A 53 -3.12 -8.76 0.12
C CYS A 53 -2.06 -7.77 0.58
N ILE A 54 -2.33 -7.09 1.69
CA ILE A 54 -1.37 -6.22 2.37
C ILE A 54 -1.11 -6.72 3.78
N ASN A 55 0.12 -6.65 4.24
CA ASN A 55 0.48 -7.18 5.55
C ASN A 55 -0.29 -6.44 6.68
N ASN A 56 -0.77 -7.20 7.66
CA ASN A 56 -1.55 -6.66 8.80
C ASN A 56 -0.79 -5.62 9.64
N ASN A 57 0.54 -5.68 9.60
CA ASN A 57 1.43 -4.79 10.33
C ASN A 57 1.99 -3.68 9.45
N GLY A 58 1.35 -3.36 8.31
CA GLY A 58 1.86 -2.45 7.29
C GLY A 58 2.55 -1.24 7.91
N ALA A 59 3.87 -1.33 8.03
CA ALA A 59 4.65 -0.28 8.64
C ALA A 59 4.42 0.94 7.77
N MET A 60 3.99 2.06 8.36
CA MET A 60 3.92 3.29 7.59
C MET A 60 5.32 3.55 7.05
N GLY A 61 5.44 3.62 5.73
CA GLY A 61 6.72 3.95 5.13
C GLY A 61 7.14 5.34 5.58
N ASP A 62 8.45 5.59 5.65
CA ASP A 62 8.95 6.93 5.93
C ASP A 62 8.51 7.92 4.84
N PHE A 63 8.28 7.43 3.61
CA PHE A 63 7.93 8.19 2.41
C PHE A 63 8.72 9.50 2.30
N PRO A 64 10.06 9.43 2.23
CA PRO A 64 10.87 10.63 2.02
C PRO A 64 10.53 11.30 0.69
N ALA A 65 10.79 12.60 0.55
CA ALA A 65 10.63 13.24 -0.75
C ALA A 65 11.38 12.47 -1.86
N PRO A 66 10.85 12.35 -3.09
CA PRO A 66 11.47 11.52 -4.15
C PRO A 66 12.95 11.85 -4.44
N LYS A 67 13.31 13.15 -4.35
CA LYS A 67 14.70 13.61 -4.48
C LYS A 67 15.60 13.08 -3.35
N ASN A 68 15.10 13.07 -2.12
CA ASN A 68 15.83 12.56 -0.97
C ASN A 68 15.99 11.04 -1.09
N LEU A 69 14.94 10.32 -1.50
CA LEU A 69 15.04 8.88 -1.78
C LEU A 69 16.12 8.59 -2.83
N SER A 70 16.14 9.33 -3.93
CA SER A 70 17.15 9.19 -4.98
C SER A 70 18.56 9.40 -4.46
N SER A 71 18.77 10.44 -3.63
CA SER A 71 20.09 10.70 -3.04
C SER A 71 20.54 9.60 -2.07
N ILE A 72 19.61 8.98 -1.35
CA ILE A 72 19.89 7.81 -0.51
C ILE A 72 20.28 6.62 -1.38
N LEU A 73 19.53 6.34 -2.45
CA LEU A 73 19.79 5.22 -3.36
C LEU A 73 21.11 5.37 -4.14
N GLN A 74 21.48 6.58 -4.53
CA GLN A 74 22.77 6.88 -5.19
C GLN A 74 23.98 6.50 -4.35
N LYS A 75 23.84 6.53 -3.02
CA LYS A 75 24.92 6.19 -2.06
C LYS A 75 24.87 4.74 -1.61
N ALA A 76 23.82 4.01 -1.98
CA ALA A 76 23.55 2.66 -1.51
C ALA A 76 24.20 1.61 -2.41
N GLY A 77 24.63 0.49 -1.81
CA GLY A 77 24.99 -0.70 -2.56
C GLY A 77 23.77 -1.47 -3.06
N ASN A 78 23.94 -2.31 -4.08
CA ASN A 78 22.86 -3.08 -4.72
C ASN A 78 22.03 -3.92 -3.74
N LYS A 79 22.68 -4.47 -2.70
CA LYS A 79 22.02 -5.28 -1.67
C LYS A 79 21.15 -4.46 -0.72
N GLU A 80 21.36 -3.15 -0.65
CA GLU A 80 20.66 -2.26 0.28
C GLU A 80 19.40 -1.63 -0.33
N ILE A 81 19.30 -1.58 -1.66
CA ILE A 81 18.20 -0.94 -2.39
C ILE A 81 16.84 -1.49 -1.92
N GLY A 82 16.67 -2.81 -1.86
CA GLY A 82 15.40 -3.43 -1.42
C GLY A 82 15.05 -3.06 0.03
N VAL A 83 16.04 -3.00 0.93
CA VAL A 83 15.84 -2.63 2.34
C VAL A 83 15.44 -1.16 2.47
N ILE A 84 16.13 -0.27 1.74
CA ILE A 84 15.84 1.17 1.70
C ILE A 84 14.42 1.41 1.20
N LEU A 85 14.04 0.78 0.07
CA LEU A 85 12.70 0.91 -0.50
C LEU A 85 11.63 0.31 0.42
N THR A 86 11.95 -0.80 1.10
CA THR A 86 11.02 -1.41 2.06
C THR A 86 10.67 -0.45 3.18
N LYS A 87 11.69 0.21 3.75
CA LYS A 87 11.51 1.24 4.77
C LYS A 87 10.82 2.49 4.23
N ALA A 88 11.20 2.95 3.05
CA ALA A 88 10.66 4.16 2.45
C ALA A 88 9.16 4.01 2.10
N LEU A 89 8.74 2.87 1.57
CA LEU A 89 7.40 2.67 1.02
C LEU A 89 6.45 1.91 1.95
N GLY A 90 6.97 1.32 3.03
CA GLY A 90 6.17 0.47 3.91
C GLY A 90 5.63 -0.78 3.22
N LYS A 91 6.34 -1.27 2.19
CA LYS A 91 6.04 -2.47 1.41
C LYS A 91 7.24 -3.41 1.46
N THR A 92 7.06 -4.71 1.36
CA THR A 92 8.21 -5.62 1.18
C THR A 92 8.74 -5.45 -0.24
N VAL A 93 9.92 -4.84 -0.41
CA VAL A 93 10.54 -4.61 -1.72
C VAL A 93 11.80 -5.44 -1.86
N SER A 94 11.90 -6.18 -2.97
CA SER A 94 13.14 -6.82 -3.39
C SER A 94 13.57 -6.30 -4.76
N PHE A 95 14.88 -6.16 -4.92
CA PHE A 95 15.48 -5.69 -6.17
C PHE A 95 16.72 -6.52 -6.46
N VAL A 96 16.82 -7.04 -7.69
CA VAL A 96 17.99 -7.74 -8.20
C VAL A 96 18.40 -7.08 -9.52
N PRO A 97 19.54 -6.38 -9.58
CA PRO A 97 19.94 -5.70 -10.80
C PRO A 97 20.31 -6.71 -11.89
N TYR A 98 20.07 -6.36 -13.16
CA TYR A 98 20.52 -7.16 -14.29
C TYR A 98 22.03 -7.13 -14.49
N LYS A 99 22.69 -6.08 -13.97
CA LYS A 99 24.16 -5.93 -13.99
C LYS A 99 24.71 -5.92 -12.58
N SER A 100 25.81 -6.63 -12.34
CA SER A 100 26.41 -6.75 -11.01
C SER A 100 27.00 -5.43 -10.47
N ASP A 101 27.44 -4.56 -11.38
CA ASP A 101 28.01 -3.24 -11.13
C ASP A 101 26.98 -2.11 -11.21
N PHE A 102 25.67 -2.45 -11.19
CA PHE A 102 24.62 -1.45 -11.18
C PHE A 102 24.87 -0.42 -10.06
N GLY A 103 24.70 0.84 -10.40
CA GLY A 103 24.62 1.95 -9.47
C GLY A 103 23.35 2.73 -9.80
N PHE A 104 22.62 3.17 -8.77
CA PHE A 104 21.45 4.00 -9.00
C PHE A 104 21.89 5.39 -9.46
N ASP A 105 21.64 5.72 -10.72
CA ASP A 105 21.95 7.01 -11.33
C ASP A 105 20.80 7.50 -12.22
N ALA A 106 19.71 7.94 -11.58
CA ALA A 106 18.63 8.58 -12.30
C ALA A 106 19.09 9.94 -12.84
N GLN A 107 19.25 10.04 -14.16
CA GLN A 107 19.74 11.25 -14.84
C GLN A 107 18.86 12.50 -14.63
N SER A 108 17.61 12.32 -14.20
CA SER A 108 16.67 13.40 -13.90
C SER A 108 16.07 13.21 -12.51
N PRO A 109 15.85 14.30 -11.74
CA PRO A 109 15.16 14.21 -10.47
C PRO A 109 13.76 13.60 -10.67
N PRO A 110 13.38 12.55 -9.91
CA PRO A 110 12.05 11.97 -10.04
C PRO A 110 10.97 12.95 -9.58
N ALA A 111 9.85 12.97 -10.29
CA ALA A 111 8.68 13.73 -9.92
C ALA A 111 7.92 13.05 -8.76
N ASP A 112 7.87 11.72 -8.75
CA ASP A 112 7.26 10.93 -7.68
C ASP A 112 8.03 9.64 -7.36
N HIS A 113 7.55 8.85 -6.40
CA HIS A 113 8.17 7.58 -6.04
C HIS A 113 8.10 6.51 -7.16
N TRP A 114 7.12 6.61 -8.06
CA TRP A 114 6.95 5.66 -9.16
C TRP A 114 8.01 5.83 -10.24
N ASP A 115 8.51 7.04 -10.47
CA ASP A 115 9.64 7.26 -11.36
C ASP A 115 10.88 6.49 -10.88
N VAL A 116 11.13 6.48 -9.56
CA VAL A 116 12.23 5.71 -8.95
C VAL A 116 12.02 4.20 -9.16
N LEU A 117 10.81 3.71 -8.91
CA LEU A 117 10.48 2.28 -9.10
C LEU A 117 10.57 1.88 -10.57
N GLN A 118 10.13 2.74 -11.49
CA GLN A 118 10.20 2.49 -12.92
C GLN A 118 11.64 2.43 -13.41
N TYR A 119 12.50 3.34 -12.96
CA TYR A 119 13.93 3.30 -13.26
C TYR A 119 14.56 1.98 -12.78
N LEU A 120 14.24 1.55 -11.57
CA LEU A 120 14.74 0.28 -11.03
C LEU A 120 14.23 -0.92 -11.84
N ALA A 121 12.94 -0.96 -12.16
CA ALA A 121 12.34 -2.04 -12.94
C ALA A 121 12.90 -2.14 -14.38
N GLN A 122 13.42 -1.05 -14.95
CA GLN A 122 14.13 -1.07 -16.23
C GLN A 122 15.54 -1.67 -16.13
N ASN A 123 16.12 -1.70 -14.93
CA ASN A 123 17.51 -2.09 -14.69
C ASN A 123 17.66 -3.36 -13.83
N GLY A 124 16.55 -4.00 -13.45
CA GLY A 124 16.57 -5.22 -12.67
C GLY A 124 15.18 -5.82 -12.42
N GLU A 125 15.17 -6.97 -11.77
CA GLU A 125 13.96 -7.59 -11.26
C GLU A 125 13.52 -6.87 -9.99
N LEU A 126 12.38 -6.18 -10.05
CA LEU A 126 11.77 -5.46 -8.94
C LEU A 126 10.45 -6.14 -8.53
N LYS A 127 10.36 -6.56 -7.26
CA LYS A 127 9.14 -7.09 -6.66
C LYS A 127 8.69 -6.26 -5.48
N ILE A 128 7.39 -6.10 -5.34
CA ILE A 128 6.72 -5.37 -4.26
C ILE A 128 5.69 -6.33 -3.66
N ASN A 129 5.74 -6.57 -2.35
CA ASN A 129 4.95 -7.59 -1.66
C ASN A 129 4.92 -8.94 -2.41
N ASN A 130 6.08 -9.39 -2.92
CA ASN A 130 6.27 -10.60 -3.73
C ASN A 130 5.61 -10.60 -5.13
N GLY A 131 4.92 -9.52 -5.53
CA GLY A 131 4.40 -9.35 -6.89
C GLY A 131 5.35 -8.55 -7.79
N ASP A 132 5.42 -8.91 -9.07
CA ASP A 132 6.25 -8.20 -10.04
C ASP A 132 5.78 -6.75 -10.24
N PHE A 133 6.71 -5.84 -10.55
CA PHE A 133 6.41 -4.43 -10.75
C PHE A 133 5.30 -4.18 -11.79
N GLY A 134 5.23 -5.00 -12.85
CA GLY A 134 4.17 -4.91 -13.87
C GLY A 134 2.76 -5.09 -13.30
N THR A 135 2.59 -5.94 -12.29
CA THR A 135 1.30 -6.12 -11.59
C THR A 135 0.92 -4.85 -10.83
N TRP A 136 1.84 -4.30 -10.06
CA TRP A 136 1.60 -3.07 -9.30
C TRP A 136 1.35 -1.88 -10.20
N LYS A 137 2.04 -1.79 -11.33
CA LYS A 137 1.82 -0.75 -12.33
C LYS A 137 0.38 -0.77 -12.85
N LYS A 138 -0.16 -1.95 -13.19
CA LYS A 138 -1.57 -2.11 -13.59
C LYS A 138 -2.53 -1.69 -12.49
N ILE A 139 -2.25 -2.06 -11.24
CA ILE A 139 -3.08 -1.64 -10.09
C ILE A 139 -3.07 -0.11 -9.97
N ARG A 140 -1.90 0.54 -10.08
CA ARG A 140 -1.81 2.00 -10.08
C ARG A 140 -2.59 2.62 -11.22
N GLU A 141 -2.51 2.08 -12.43
CA GLU A 141 -3.25 2.57 -13.59
C GLU A 141 -4.76 2.52 -13.31
N ILE A 142 -5.28 1.42 -12.75
CA ILE A 142 -6.68 1.30 -12.33
C ILE A 142 -7.04 2.36 -11.27
N VAL A 143 -6.23 2.48 -10.22
CA VAL A 143 -6.46 3.44 -9.10
C VAL A 143 -6.43 4.89 -9.58
N ASN A 144 -5.55 5.23 -10.54
CA ASN A 144 -5.35 6.59 -11.02
C ASN A 144 -6.21 6.95 -12.24
N ALA A 145 -6.85 5.98 -12.90
CA ALA A 145 -7.69 6.24 -14.06
C ALA A 145 -8.98 7.01 -13.73
N GLY A 146 -9.32 7.17 -12.44
CA GLY A 146 -10.36 8.07 -12.00
C GLY A 146 -11.17 7.48 -10.85
N LYS A 147 -12.45 7.21 -11.11
CA LYS A 147 -13.40 6.72 -10.12
C LYS A 147 -13.19 5.23 -9.88
N VAL A 148 -12.81 4.85 -8.67
CA VAL A 148 -12.67 3.46 -8.27
C VAL A 148 -13.65 3.07 -7.17
N ASN A 149 -14.02 1.79 -7.19
CA ASN A 149 -14.68 1.11 -6.09
C ASN A 149 -13.61 0.39 -5.28
N PHE A 150 -13.43 0.79 -4.02
CA PHE A 150 -12.47 0.20 -3.10
C PHE A 150 -13.23 -0.59 -2.04
N CYS A 151 -13.05 -1.91 -2.04
CA CYS A 151 -13.76 -2.81 -1.16
C CYS A 151 -12.79 -3.52 -0.21
N THR A 152 -13.07 -3.44 1.09
CA THR A 152 -12.31 -4.10 2.14
C THR A 152 -13.22 -4.44 3.32
N SER A 153 -13.07 -5.63 3.90
CA SER A 153 -13.87 -6.05 5.07
C SER A 153 -13.28 -5.59 6.40
N SER A 154 -11.97 -5.30 6.44
CA SER A 154 -11.29 -4.80 7.62
C SER A 154 -9.88 -4.32 7.26
N ILE A 155 -9.63 -3.01 7.32
CA ILE A 155 -8.31 -2.40 7.16
C ILE A 155 -8.17 -1.24 8.15
N THR A 156 -6.97 -0.95 8.67
CA THR A 156 -6.81 0.28 9.46
C THR A 156 -6.77 1.50 8.55
N VAL A 157 -7.24 2.66 9.04
CA VAL A 157 -7.11 3.95 8.34
C VAL A 157 -5.68 4.18 7.88
N GLY A 158 -4.69 3.99 8.78
CA GLY A 158 -3.28 4.20 8.48
C GLY A 158 -2.77 3.29 7.36
N ALA A 159 -3.21 2.03 7.32
CA ALA A 159 -2.86 1.11 6.25
C ALA A 159 -3.48 1.54 4.91
N LEU A 160 -4.75 1.95 4.91
CA LEU A 160 -5.40 2.47 3.69
C LEU A 160 -4.70 3.75 3.18
N VAL A 161 -4.41 4.71 4.06
CA VAL A 161 -3.68 5.94 3.72
C VAL A 161 -2.28 5.63 3.18
N ASN A 162 -1.60 4.62 3.71
CA ASN A 162 -0.31 4.15 3.20
C ASN A 162 -0.42 3.50 1.80
N GLU A 163 -1.51 2.80 1.50
CA GLU A 163 -1.80 2.30 0.14
C GLU A 163 -2.07 3.45 -0.83
N LEU A 164 -2.91 4.41 -0.45
CA LEU A 164 -3.19 5.61 -1.26
C LEU A 164 -1.92 6.41 -1.53
N SER A 165 -1.03 6.53 -0.54
CA SER A 165 0.29 7.15 -0.68
C SER A 165 1.15 6.43 -1.71
N PHE A 166 1.17 5.10 -1.64
CA PHE A 166 1.90 4.28 -2.57
C PHE A 166 1.40 4.47 -4.01
N PHE A 167 0.09 4.37 -4.28
CA PHE A 167 -0.44 4.54 -5.65
C PHE A 167 -0.37 5.98 -6.17
N GLY A 168 -0.60 6.96 -5.29
CA GLY A 168 -0.48 8.39 -5.62
C GLY A 168 0.96 8.85 -5.81
N GLY A 169 1.96 8.05 -5.38
CA GLY A 169 3.38 8.40 -5.45
C GLY A 169 3.80 9.52 -4.50
N ARG A 170 2.91 9.96 -3.61
CA ARG A 170 3.04 11.09 -2.69
C ARG A 170 2.72 10.65 -1.27
N LYS A 171 3.29 11.32 -0.27
CA LYS A 171 3.02 10.96 1.12
C LYS A 171 1.68 11.54 1.56
N TYR A 172 0.74 10.69 1.93
CA TYR A 172 -0.39 11.07 2.76
C TYR A 172 -0.16 10.57 4.18
N GLN A 173 -0.48 11.40 5.17
CA GLN A 173 -0.27 11.06 6.57
C GLN A 173 -1.46 11.53 7.42
N VAL A 174 -1.99 10.62 8.24
CA VAL A 174 -2.91 10.99 9.32
C VAL A 174 -2.14 11.80 10.35
N VAL A 175 -2.47 13.09 10.48
CA VAL A 175 -1.85 14.01 11.45
C VAL A 175 -2.75 14.29 12.65
N SER A 176 -4.05 14.00 12.55
CA SER A 176 -5.01 14.02 13.66
C SER A 176 -6.04 12.90 13.51
N GLY A 177 -6.54 12.39 14.63
CA GLY A 177 -7.48 11.25 14.70
C GLY A 177 -6.81 9.90 15.00
N ASN A 178 -7.53 8.79 14.79
CA ASN A 178 -7.05 7.44 15.12
C ASN A 178 -6.62 6.65 13.86
N PRO A 179 -5.33 6.54 13.54
CA PRO A 179 -4.86 5.77 12.38
C PRO A 179 -5.08 4.25 12.53
N ASN A 180 -5.35 3.75 13.74
CA ASN A 180 -5.61 2.33 14.00
C ASN A 180 -7.10 1.98 13.96
N GLU A 181 -7.98 2.95 13.74
CA GLU A 181 -9.41 2.70 13.51
C GLU A 181 -9.57 1.76 12.31
N ARG A 182 -10.36 0.70 12.49
CA ARG A 182 -10.61 -0.29 11.43
C ARG A 182 -11.82 0.13 10.60
N LEU A 183 -11.63 0.14 9.31
CA LEU A 183 -12.62 0.41 8.28
C LEU A 183 -13.13 -0.90 7.70
N SER A 184 -14.44 -1.05 7.69
CA SER A 184 -15.13 -1.93 6.75
C SER A 184 -15.87 -1.00 5.81
N ALA A 185 -15.39 -0.89 4.58
CA ALA A 185 -15.85 0.14 3.67
C ALA A 185 -15.89 -0.38 2.24
N ASP A 186 -16.97 0.01 1.57
CA ASP A 186 -17.15 -0.07 0.14
C ASP A 186 -17.20 1.38 -0.37
N ILE A 187 -16.02 1.91 -0.72
CA ILE A 187 -15.86 3.30 -1.14
C ILE A 187 -16.03 3.34 -2.64
N LYS A 188 -17.16 3.89 -3.11
CA LYS A 188 -17.55 3.82 -4.52
C LYS A 188 -17.32 5.10 -5.28
N GLY A 189 -16.80 4.95 -6.49
CA GLY A 189 -16.79 5.99 -7.50
C GLY A 189 -15.97 7.23 -7.13
N LEU A 190 -14.90 7.07 -6.35
CA LEU A 190 -14.02 8.17 -5.91
C LEU A 190 -12.60 7.97 -6.46
N ASN A 191 -11.91 9.07 -6.75
CA ASN A 191 -10.46 9.08 -6.97
C ASN A 191 -9.73 9.14 -5.61
N ILE A 192 -8.39 9.07 -5.60
CA ILE A 192 -7.59 9.12 -4.37
C ILE A 192 -7.96 10.30 -3.46
N GLU A 193 -8.06 11.52 -4.00
CA GLU A 193 -8.43 12.71 -3.23
C GLU A 193 -9.85 12.61 -2.65
N GLY A 194 -10.81 12.09 -3.44
CA GLY A 194 -12.16 11.84 -2.98
C GLY A 194 -12.22 10.81 -1.85
N ILE A 195 -11.41 9.75 -1.94
CA ILE A 195 -11.28 8.75 -0.87
C ILE A 195 -10.72 9.42 0.40
N ILE A 196 -9.68 10.23 0.30
CA ILE A 196 -9.09 10.94 1.44
C ILE A 196 -10.12 11.86 2.09
N ASN A 197 -10.81 12.71 1.31
CA ASN A 197 -11.83 13.62 1.82
C ASN A 197 -12.99 12.87 2.51
N ALA A 198 -13.37 11.71 1.97
CA ALA A 198 -14.38 10.85 2.60
C ALA A 198 -13.88 10.31 3.94
N LEU A 199 -12.63 9.85 4.03
CA LEU A 199 -12.04 9.38 5.28
C LEU A 199 -12.01 10.49 6.34
N GLU A 200 -11.54 11.69 5.98
CA GLU A 200 -11.51 12.85 6.88
C GLU A 200 -12.90 13.18 7.43
N LYS A 201 -13.89 13.27 6.53
CA LYS A 201 -15.27 13.62 6.89
C LYS A 201 -15.95 12.57 7.76
N HIS A 202 -15.81 11.29 7.42
CA HIS A 202 -16.56 10.22 8.08
C HIS A 202 -15.92 9.76 9.39
N HIS A 203 -14.60 9.89 9.53
CA HIS A 203 -13.84 9.36 10.69
C HIS A 203 -13.19 10.47 11.54
N GLN A 204 -13.53 11.74 11.29
CA GLN A 204 -13.00 12.90 12.03
C GLN A 204 -11.45 12.92 12.03
N LEU A 205 -10.86 12.60 10.88
CA LEU A 205 -9.42 12.56 10.67
C LEU A 205 -8.95 13.86 10.04
N LEU A 206 -7.66 14.16 10.22
CA LEU A 206 -6.94 15.11 9.37
C LEU A 206 -5.82 14.37 8.65
N ILE A 207 -5.82 14.39 7.32
CA ILE A 207 -4.86 13.72 6.46
C ILE A 207 -4.14 14.78 5.62
N GLU A 208 -2.84 14.93 5.84
CA GLU A 208 -2.02 15.87 5.08
C GLU A 208 -1.26 15.18 3.95
N GLN A 209 -1.15 15.86 2.81
CA GLN A 209 -0.16 15.52 1.79
C GLN A 209 1.17 16.23 2.09
N LYS A 210 2.26 15.46 2.18
CA LYS A 210 3.62 15.96 2.45
C LYS A 210 4.57 15.80 1.27
#